data_AF-A0A7W1BLF2-F1
#
_entry.id   AF-A0A7W1BLF2-F1
#
_cell.length_a   1.000
_cell.length_b   1.000
_cell.length_c   1.000
_cell.angle_alpha   90.00
_cell.angle_beta   90.00
_cell.angle_gamma   90.00
#
_symmetry.space_group_name_H-M   'P 1'
#
loop_
_entity.id
_entity.type
_entity.pdbx_description
1 polymer ?
#
loop_
_entity_poly.entity_id
_entity_poly.type
_entity_poly.pdbx_seq_one_letter_code
_entity_poly.pdbx_strand_id
1 'polypeptide(L)'
;MLAAIIGDKRPTIQAHETIARALRHAGDALSLEVDAECLSTADLKHAIHEQLLPFDALWFGPCSPYENFDGALQAIRFARESGLPFLGTCAGFQHALIEFARSVLGLSGADHAETNSAATEPVIAPLPHAMVERTSLVRLDPNSRMATLYRRTEIAERYRCEFGLNPRYLSMIHRAGFRVSGVTDNGTACAIEYSEHPFFIATLFLPECTSSASVPHPLVVSWLKTANDLSAAKARASGGQMDSFIPALQRPQPCVSIRVATEK
;
A
#
# COMPACT_ATOMS: atom_id res chain seq x y z
N MET A 1 -5.61 3.41 16.67
CA MET A 1 -4.66 2.57 15.90
C MET A 1 -3.51 3.42 15.38
N LEU A 2 -2.34 2.83 15.17
CA LEU A 2 -1.15 3.51 14.64
C LEU A 2 -0.82 2.96 13.24
N ALA A 3 -0.78 3.82 12.23
CA ALA A 3 -0.44 3.46 10.85
C ALA A 3 0.86 4.11 10.40
N ALA A 4 1.58 3.48 9.47
CA ALA A 4 2.74 4.07 8.81
C ALA A 4 2.43 4.36 7.33
N ILE A 5 2.67 5.60 6.92
CA ILE A 5 2.62 6.06 5.53
C ILE A 5 4.06 6.18 5.05
N ILE A 6 4.49 5.22 4.24
CA ILE A 6 5.89 5.04 3.85
C ILE A 6 6.06 5.56 2.42
N GLY A 7 7.03 6.45 2.23
CA GLY A 7 7.40 7.00 0.94
C GLY A 7 8.12 8.34 1.09
N ASP A 8 8.91 8.69 0.08
CA ASP A 8 9.81 9.84 0.19
C ASP A 8 9.10 11.13 -0.26
N LYS A 9 9.16 12.16 0.59
CA LYS A 9 8.53 13.45 0.32
C LYS A 9 9.26 14.17 -0.80
N ARG A 10 8.51 14.64 -1.80
CA ARG A 10 9.02 15.53 -2.85
C ARG A 10 8.28 16.86 -2.80
N PRO A 11 8.98 18.02 -2.79
CA PRO A 11 8.32 19.33 -2.73
C PRO A 11 7.29 19.57 -3.85
N THR A 12 7.47 18.92 -4.99
CA THR A 12 6.61 19.05 -6.18
C THR A 12 5.41 18.10 -6.18
N ILE A 13 5.34 17.15 -5.24
CA ILE A 13 4.30 16.11 -5.23
C ILE A 13 3.62 16.05 -3.86
N GLN A 14 2.33 16.44 -3.83
CA GLN A 14 1.49 16.44 -2.62
C GLN A 14 0.90 15.06 -2.28
N ALA A 15 1.69 14.00 -2.38
CA ALA A 15 1.24 12.63 -2.13
C ALA A 15 0.80 12.43 -0.67
N HIS A 16 1.68 12.72 0.28
CA HIS A 16 1.40 12.55 1.72
C HIS A 16 0.21 13.38 2.19
N GLU A 17 0.02 14.60 1.68
CA GLU A 17 -1.14 15.44 2.00
C GLU A 17 -2.46 14.85 1.48
N THR A 18 -2.41 14.25 0.28
CA THR A 18 -3.58 13.62 -0.34
C THR A 18 -3.94 12.32 0.39
N ILE A 19 -2.94 11.48 0.71
CA ILE A 19 -3.10 10.29 1.56
C ILE A 19 -3.67 10.69 2.91
N ALA A 20 -3.11 11.73 3.54
CA ALA A 20 -3.58 12.22 4.82
C ALA A 20 -5.06 12.61 4.83
N ARG A 21 -5.53 13.21 3.74
CA ARG A 21 -6.94 13.56 3.56
C ARG A 21 -7.81 12.32 3.37
N ALA A 22 -7.36 11.36 2.58
CA ALA A 22 -8.07 10.10 2.38
C ALA A 22 -8.21 9.29 3.68
N LEU A 23 -7.17 9.29 4.53
CA LEU A 23 -7.22 8.71 5.86
C LEU A 23 -8.26 9.39 6.74
N ARG A 24 -8.33 10.74 6.73
CA ARG A 24 -9.37 11.49 7.45
C ARG A 24 -10.77 11.04 7.07
N HIS A 25 -11.08 11.02 5.77
CA HIS A 25 -12.38 10.57 5.29
C HIS A 25 -12.74 9.16 5.78
N ALA A 26 -11.77 8.24 5.73
CA ALA A 26 -11.98 6.86 6.12
C ALA A 26 -12.07 6.66 7.65
N GLY A 27 -11.26 7.38 8.42
CA GLY A 27 -11.30 7.38 9.88
C GLY A 27 -12.61 7.94 10.42
N ASP A 28 -13.07 9.06 9.86
CA ASP A 28 -14.35 9.69 10.22
C ASP A 28 -15.52 8.74 9.92
N ALA A 29 -15.54 8.14 8.73
CA ALA A 29 -16.61 7.21 8.33
C ALA A 29 -16.65 5.91 9.15
N LEU A 30 -15.54 5.52 9.75
CA LEU A 30 -15.46 4.37 10.66
C LEU A 30 -15.59 4.77 12.13
N SER A 31 -15.61 6.08 12.44
CA SER A 31 -15.51 6.60 13.81
C SER A 31 -14.31 6.01 14.57
N LEU A 32 -13.15 5.96 13.90
CA LEU A 32 -11.91 5.43 14.46
C LEU A 32 -10.91 6.54 14.78
N GLU A 33 -10.22 6.39 15.92
CA GLU A 33 -9.01 7.16 16.19
C GLU A 33 -7.81 6.56 15.45
N VAL A 34 -7.18 7.38 14.62
CA VAL A 34 -6.06 6.97 13.77
C VAL A 34 -4.93 7.99 13.96
N ASP A 35 -3.80 7.50 14.44
CA ASP A 35 -2.54 8.23 14.34
C ASP A 35 -1.76 7.62 13.18
N ALA A 36 -1.28 8.45 12.26
CA ALA A 36 -0.47 8.02 11.12
C ALA A 36 0.87 8.76 11.10
N GLU A 37 1.95 8.00 11.10
CA GLU A 37 3.31 8.50 10.99
C GLU A 37 3.78 8.42 9.53
N CYS A 38 4.41 9.49 9.05
CA CYS A 38 4.97 9.52 7.70
C CYS A 38 6.45 9.17 7.78
N LEU A 39 6.84 8.02 7.23
CA LEU A 39 8.21 7.51 7.26
C LEU A 39 8.86 7.67 5.88
N SER A 40 10.08 8.20 5.86
CA SER A 40 10.93 8.16 4.67
C SER A 40 11.45 6.74 4.47
N THR A 41 11.57 6.28 3.23
CA THR A 41 12.27 5.02 2.98
C THR A 41 13.73 5.11 3.40
N ALA A 42 14.34 6.30 3.30
CA ALA A 42 15.70 6.56 3.79
C ALA A 42 15.90 6.18 5.26
N ASP A 43 14.84 6.21 6.07
CA ASP A 43 14.88 5.87 7.49
C ASP A 43 14.76 4.36 7.75
N LEU A 44 14.31 3.56 6.75
CA LEU A 44 14.16 2.10 6.81
C LEU A 44 15.51 1.38 6.73
N LYS A 45 16.33 1.56 7.76
CA LYS A 45 17.67 0.98 7.90
C LYS A 45 17.63 -0.32 8.70
N HIS A 46 18.71 -0.68 9.39
CA HIS A 46 18.82 -1.91 10.17
C HIS A 46 17.64 -2.15 11.13
N ALA A 47 17.32 -3.41 11.39
CA ALA A 47 16.22 -3.85 12.26
C ALA A 47 14.83 -3.37 11.82
N ILE A 48 14.52 -3.45 10.52
CA ILE A 48 13.23 -3.06 9.93
C ILE A 48 12.04 -3.68 10.66
N HIS A 49 12.16 -4.94 11.08
CA HIS A 49 11.14 -5.59 11.90
C HIS A 49 10.84 -4.76 13.16
N GLU A 50 11.85 -4.43 13.96
CA GLU A 50 11.71 -3.67 15.20
C GLU A 50 11.16 -2.26 14.94
N GLN A 51 11.58 -1.61 13.85
CA GLN A 51 11.06 -0.30 13.46
C GLN A 51 9.57 -0.36 13.11
N LEU A 52 9.11 -1.45 12.50
CA LEU A 52 7.74 -1.58 12.00
C LEU A 52 6.79 -2.30 12.98
N LEU A 53 7.30 -2.99 13.99
CA LEU A 53 6.53 -3.66 15.04
C LEU A 53 5.45 -2.79 15.71
N PRO A 54 5.66 -1.47 15.96
CA PRO A 54 4.65 -0.64 16.60
C PRO A 54 3.41 -0.34 15.73
N PHE A 55 3.47 -0.55 14.42
CA PHE A 55 2.40 -0.17 13.50
C PHE A 55 1.37 -1.29 13.34
N ASP A 56 0.11 -0.90 13.21
CA ASP A 56 -1.03 -1.77 12.93
C ASP A 56 -1.25 -1.99 11.42
N ALA A 57 -0.70 -1.12 10.57
CA ALA A 57 -0.82 -1.20 9.12
C ALA A 57 0.21 -0.32 8.39
N LEU A 58 0.56 -0.73 7.16
CA LEU A 58 1.48 0.02 6.29
C LEU A 58 0.79 0.45 5.00
N TRP A 59 1.01 1.70 4.60
CA TRP A 59 0.67 2.21 3.27
C TRP A 59 1.93 2.72 2.58
N PHE A 60 2.38 2.02 1.53
CA PHE A 60 3.45 2.48 0.64
C PHE A 60 2.90 3.39 -0.46
N GLY A 61 3.25 4.67 -0.38
CA GLY A 61 2.75 5.72 -1.27
C GLY A 61 3.48 5.82 -2.61
N PRO A 62 3.07 6.77 -3.48
CA PRO A 62 3.71 7.03 -4.77
C PRO A 62 5.11 7.67 -4.60
N CYS A 63 5.73 8.05 -5.72
CA CYS A 63 7.06 8.71 -5.84
C CYS A 63 8.27 7.75 -5.84
N SER A 64 8.35 6.86 -6.83
CA SER A 64 9.60 6.19 -7.18
C SER A 64 10.61 7.17 -7.83
N PRO A 65 11.91 6.86 -7.83
CA PRO A 65 12.56 5.84 -7.01
C PRO A 65 12.47 6.16 -5.53
N TYR A 66 12.37 5.11 -4.72
CA TYR A 66 12.56 5.22 -3.27
C TYR A 66 14.04 5.42 -2.94
N GLU A 67 14.34 6.31 -2.00
CA GLU A 67 15.71 6.64 -1.58
C GLU A 67 16.45 5.41 -1.02
N ASN A 68 15.74 4.54 -0.31
CA ASN A 68 16.27 3.26 0.16
C ASN A 68 15.42 2.11 -0.37
N PHE A 69 15.83 1.64 -1.55
CA PHE A 69 15.18 0.55 -2.26
C PHE A 69 15.14 -0.75 -1.45
N ASP A 70 16.27 -1.21 -0.90
CA ASP A 70 16.33 -2.48 -0.17
C ASP A 70 15.54 -2.42 1.14
N GLY A 71 15.53 -1.26 1.81
CA GLY A 71 14.71 -1.03 3.00
C GLY A 71 13.21 -1.11 2.68
N ALA A 72 12.78 -0.52 1.57
CA ALA A 72 11.41 -0.62 1.10
C ALA A 72 11.00 -2.08 0.82
N LEU A 73 11.84 -2.85 0.11
CA LEU A 73 11.54 -4.26 -0.17
C LEU A 73 11.43 -5.10 1.11
N GLN A 74 12.33 -4.89 2.07
CA GLN A 74 12.29 -5.61 3.36
C GLN A 74 11.05 -5.23 4.19
N ALA A 75 10.63 -3.97 4.17
CA ALA A 75 9.42 -3.52 4.86
C ALA A 75 8.13 -4.08 4.23
N ILE A 76 8.06 -4.14 2.90
CA ILE A 76 6.96 -4.78 2.18
C ILE A 76 6.92 -6.29 2.50
N ARG A 77 8.08 -6.94 2.49
CA ARG A 77 8.21 -8.35 2.87
C ARG A 77 7.72 -8.60 4.29
N PHE A 78 8.14 -7.75 5.24
CA PHE A 78 7.67 -7.81 6.61
C PHE A 78 6.14 -7.76 6.68
N ALA A 79 5.52 -6.83 5.94
CA ALA A 79 4.06 -6.75 5.91
C ALA A 79 3.42 -8.05 5.41
N ARG A 80 3.90 -8.53 4.25
CA ARG A 80 3.40 -9.76 3.60
C ARG A 80 3.53 -11.00 4.47
N GLU A 81 4.66 -11.16 5.17
CA GLU A 81 4.96 -12.37 5.95
C GLU A 81 4.36 -12.33 7.36
N SER A 82 4.15 -11.14 7.94
CA SER A 82 3.57 -10.99 9.28
C SER A 82 2.05 -10.86 9.31
N GLY A 83 1.39 -10.79 8.14
CA GLY A 83 -0.05 -10.56 8.07
C GLY A 83 -0.44 -9.11 8.37
N LEU A 84 0.50 -8.15 8.31
CA LEU A 84 0.24 -6.75 8.63
C LEU A 84 -0.47 -6.06 7.46
N PRO A 85 -1.68 -5.49 7.63
CA PRO A 85 -2.44 -4.86 6.56
C PRO A 85 -1.61 -3.89 5.72
N PHE A 86 -1.58 -4.16 4.41
CA PHE A 86 -0.74 -3.49 3.44
C PHE A 86 -1.56 -2.88 2.31
N LEU A 87 -1.32 -1.60 2.02
CA LEU A 87 -1.78 -0.90 0.83
C LEU A 87 -0.58 -0.32 0.08
N GLY A 88 -0.37 -0.70 -1.18
CA GLY A 88 0.68 -0.12 -2.03
C GLY A 88 0.09 0.67 -3.19
N THR A 89 0.44 1.94 -3.38
CA THR A 89 -0.09 2.78 -4.47
C THR A 89 1.02 3.30 -5.38
N CYS A 90 0.84 3.22 -6.71
CA CYS A 90 1.84 3.53 -7.74
C CYS A 90 3.22 2.90 -7.47
N ALA A 91 4.16 3.63 -6.89
CA ALA A 91 5.48 3.11 -6.50
C ALA A 91 5.35 1.95 -5.49
N GLY A 92 4.41 2.00 -4.55
CA GLY A 92 4.16 0.91 -3.62
C GLY A 92 3.72 -0.38 -4.32
N PHE A 93 2.95 -0.28 -5.41
CA PHE A 93 2.59 -1.41 -6.26
C PHE A 93 3.78 -1.98 -7.01
N GLN A 94 4.61 -1.12 -7.60
CA GLN A 94 5.80 -1.52 -8.32
C GLN A 94 6.79 -2.27 -7.40
N HIS A 95 7.04 -1.75 -6.21
CA HIS A 95 7.96 -2.37 -5.25
C HIS A 95 7.38 -3.64 -4.61
N ALA A 96 6.05 -3.75 -4.46
CA ALA A 96 5.42 -4.99 -4.02
C ALA A 96 5.61 -6.13 -5.03
N LEU A 97 5.55 -5.84 -6.33
CA LEU A 97 5.83 -6.83 -7.37
C LEU A 97 7.30 -7.24 -7.39
N ILE A 98 8.22 -6.28 -7.20
CA ILE A 98 9.65 -6.56 -7.14
C ILE A 98 10.01 -7.39 -5.90
N GLU A 99 9.48 -7.02 -4.72
CA GLU A 99 9.67 -7.78 -3.49
C GLU A 99 9.25 -9.24 -3.70
N PHE A 100 8.04 -9.44 -4.20
CA PHE A 100 7.48 -10.78 -4.41
C PHE A 100 8.26 -11.57 -5.47
N ALA A 101 8.69 -10.91 -6.56
CA ALA A 101 9.52 -11.54 -7.57
C ALA A 101 10.86 -12.02 -6.99
N ARG A 102 11.51 -11.23 -6.12
CA ARG A 102 12.77 -11.61 -5.48
C ARG A 102 12.56 -12.70 -4.43
N SER A 103 11.60 -12.54 -3.53
CA SER A 103 11.46 -13.36 -2.33
C SER A 103 10.66 -14.64 -2.53
N VAL A 104 9.65 -14.61 -3.41
CA VAL A 104 8.75 -15.76 -3.65
C VAL A 104 9.09 -16.48 -4.95
N LEU A 105 9.38 -15.74 -6.03
CA LEU A 105 9.73 -16.34 -7.32
C LEU A 105 11.22 -16.67 -7.47
N GLY A 106 12.08 -16.20 -6.55
CA GLY A 106 13.53 -16.41 -6.62
C GLY A 106 14.22 -15.64 -7.74
N LEU A 107 13.56 -14.64 -8.34
CA LEU A 107 14.12 -13.79 -9.39
C LEU A 107 15.01 -12.72 -8.77
N SER A 108 16.23 -13.09 -8.39
CA SER A 108 17.17 -12.18 -7.71
C SER A 108 17.50 -10.92 -8.52
N GLY A 109 17.47 -11.00 -9.84
CA GLY A 109 17.64 -9.87 -10.76
C GLY A 109 16.40 -9.01 -11.01
N ALA A 110 15.28 -9.28 -10.31
CA ALA A 110 14.04 -8.53 -10.47
C ALA A 110 14.24 -7.06 -10.10
N ASP A 111 13.95 -6.14 -11.01
CA ASP A 111 14.22 -4.71 -10.80
C ASP A 111 13.28 -3.81 -11.60
N HIS A 112 13.48 -2.50 -11.46
CA HIS A 112 12.77 -1.43 -12.13
C HIS A 112 13.57 -0.85 -13.30
N ALA A 113 13.02 -0.92 -14.52
CA ALA A 113 13.73 -0.50 -15.73
C ALA A 113 14.08 1.00 -15.79
N GLU A 114 13.35 1.86 -15.07
CA GLU A 114 13.67 3.29 -14.94
C GLU A 114 15.02 3.54 -14.25
N THR A 115 15.31 2.78 -13.19
CA THR A 115 16.47 2.99 -12.33
C THR A 115 17.61 2.05 -12.65
N ASN A 116 17.30 0.88 -13.22
CA ASN A 116 18.27 -0.13 -13.62
C ASN A 116 17.96 -0.63 -15.04
N SER A 117 18.50 0.06 -16.04
CA SER A 117 18.34 -0.32 -17.45
C SER A 117 19.07 -1.61 -17.83
N ALA A 118 19.97 -2.09 -16.98
CA ALA A 118 20.72 -3.35 -17.16
C ALA A 118 20.11 -4.52 -16.38
N ALA A 119 18.92 -4.36 -15.78
CA ALA A 119 18.24 -5.40 -15.03
C ALA A 119 18.03 -6.66 -15.91
N THR A 120 18.49 -7.81 -15.42
CA THR A 120 18.28 -9.09 -16.11
C THR A 120 16.81 -9.52 -16.06
N GLU A 121 16.08 -9.08 -15.04
CA GLU A 121 14.65 -9.33 -14.88
C GLU A 121 13.88 -8.00 -14.66
N PRO A 122 13.55 -7.24 -15.72
CA PRO A 122 12.84 -5.96 -15.59
C PRO A 122 11.35 -6.21 -15.31
N VAL A 123 11.03 -6.57 -14.06
CA VAL A 123 9.66 -6.85 -13.59
C VAL A 123 8.79 -5.61 -13.70
N ILE A 124 9.37 -4.43 -13.50
CA ILE A 124 8.70 -3.16 -13.76
C ILE A 124 9.31 -2.51 -15.00
N ALA A 125 8.46 -2.22 -15.98
CA ALA A 125 8.84 -1.72 -17.29
C ALA A 125 7.92 -0.57 -17.74
N PRO A 126 8.33 0.23 -18.75
CA PRO A 126 7.48 1.28 -19.30
C PRO A 126 6.11 0.74 -19.72
N LEU A 127 5.06 1.46 -19.36
CA LEU A 127 3.71 1.15 -19.81
C LEU A 127 3.59 1.45 -21.31
N PRO A 128 2.82 0.65 -22.08
CA PRO A 128 2.55 0.96 -23.48
C PRO A 128 1.91 2.34 -23.68
N HIS A 129 1.15 2.80 -22.68
CA HIS A 129 0.52 4.12 -22.64
C HIS A 129 0.74 4.73 -21.27
N ALA A 130 1.54 5.80 -21.19
CA ALA A 130 1.80 6.50 -19.94
C ALA A 130 0.48 7.01 -19.32
N MET A 131 0.29 6.70 -18.03
CA MET A 131 -0.92 7.03 -17.28
C MET A 131 -0.66 8.20 -16.33
N VAL A 132 -0.07 9.28 -16.85
CA VAL A 132 0.28 10.47 -16.07
C VAL A 132 -0.93 11.41 -15.98
N GLU A 133 -1.46 11.58 -14.78
CA GLU A 133 -2.60 12.45 -14.46
C GLU A 133 -3.89 12.12 -15.22
N ARG A 134 -4.09 10.82 -15.49
CA ARG A 134 -5.27 10.32 -16.21
C ARG A 134 -6.23 9.62 -15.27
N THR A 135 -7.52 9.74 -15.56
CA THR A 135 -8.53 8.80 -15.06
C THR A 135 -8.74 7.74 -16.11
N SER A 136 -8.67 6.46 -15.72
CA SER A 136 -8.89 5.34 -16.64
C SER A 136 -9.86 4.34 -16.04
N LEU A 137 -10.60 3.65 -16.90
CA LEU A 137 -11.41 2.52 -16.48
C LEU A 137 -10.52 1.35 -16.04
N VAL A 138 -11.00 0.64 -15.03
CA VAL A 138 -10.43 -0.59 -14.51
C VAL A 138 -11.54 -1.63 -14.43
N ARG A 139 -11.30 -2.76 -15.08
CA ARG A 139 -12.12 -3.96 -14.95
C ARG A 139 -11.54 -4.82 -13.85
N LEU A 140 -12.33 -5.04 -12.81
CA LEU A 140 -11.98 -5.89 -11.68
C LEU A 140 -12.36 -7.35 -11.94
N ASP A 141 -11.56 -8.29 -11.46
CA ASP A 141 -11.96 -9.71 -11.39
C ASP A 141 -13.19 -9.81 -10.48
N PRO A 142 -14.35 -10.30 -10.97
CA PRO A 142 -15.57 -10.41 -10.16
C PRO A 142 -15.41 -11.25 -8.89
N ASN A 143 -14.42 -12.15 -8.86
CA ASN A 143 -14.13 -13.00 -7.71
C ASN A 143 -13.06 -12.41 -6.78
N SER A 144 -12.57 -11.21 -7.05
CA SER A 144 -11.57 -10.54 -6.21
C SER A 144 -12.19 -9.91 -4.96
N ARG A 145 -11.37 -9.76 -3.93
CA ARG A 145 -11.70 -8.93 -2.77
C ARG A 145 -11.99 -7.50 -3.24
N MET A 146 -11.22 -6.96 -4.17
CA MET A 146 -11.46 -5.63 -4.71
C MET A 146 -12.86 -5.46 -5.29
N ALA A 147 -13.35 -6.36 -6.15
CA ALA A 147 -14.71 -6.27 -6.70
C ALA A 147 -15.77 -6.28 -5.60
N THR A 148 -15.55 -7.05 -4.53
CA THR A 148 -16.42 -7.06 -3.33
C THR A 148 -16.41 -5.71 -2.61
N LEU A 149 -15.22 -5.12 -2.40
CA LEU A 149 -15.07 -3.83 -1.72
C LEU A 149 -15.70 -2.68 -2.51
N TYR A 150 -15.53 -2.67 -3.83
CA TYR A 150 -16.12 -1.65 -4.70
C TYR A 150 -17.61 -1.89 -4.99
N ARG A 151 -18.11 -3.11 -4.78
CA ARG A 151 -19.48 -3.56 -5.11
C ARG A 151 -19.83 -3.38 -6.61
N ARG A 152 -18.82 -3.46 -7.46
CA ARG A 152 -18.91 -3.35 -8.93
C ARG A 152 -17.63 -3.90 -9.55
N THR A 153 -17.70 -4.26 -10.82
CA THR A 153 -16.57 -4.80 -11.59
C THR A 153 -15.94 -3.78 -12.54
N GLU A 154 -16.55 -2.61 -12.71
CA GLU A 154 -15.99 -1.52 -13.50
C GLU A 154 -15.89 -0.28 -12.63
N ILE A 155 -14.67 0.25 -12.50
CA ILE A 155 -14.34 1.43 -11.71
C ILE A 155 -13.56 2.43 -12.56
N ALA A 156 -13.50 3.68 -12.15
CA ALA A 156 -12.70 4.72 -12.79
C ALA A 156 -11.76 5.32 -11.75
N GLU A 157 -10.45 5.17 -11.96
CA GLU A 157 -9.43 5.56 -10.97
C GLU A 157 -8.37 6.45 -11.59
N ARG A 158 -7.69 7.24 -10.73
CA ARG A 158 -6.66 8.20 -11.12
C ARG A 158 -5.27 7.60 -11.07
N TYR A 159 -4.44 7.95 -12.05
CA TYR A 159 -3.08 7.44 -12.21
C TYR A 159 -2.05 8.57 -12.29
N ARG A 160 -0.81 8.24 -11.93
CA ARG A 160 0.37 9.09 -12.18
C ARG A 160 1.63 8.24 -12.37
N CYS A 161 1.55 7.21 -13.21
CA CYS A 161 2.68 6.28 -13.38
C CYS A 161 2.99 6.09 -14.88
N GLU A 162 4.28 6.05 -15.20
CA GLU A 162 4.79 5.75 -16.55
C GLU A 162 5.27 4.29 -16.66
N PHE A 163 5.47 3.64 -15.53
CA PHE A 163 5.97 2.27 -15.41
C PHE A 163 4.96 1.40 -14.65
N GLY A 164 4.90 0.12 -14.99
CA GLY A 164 4.05 -0.87 -14.33
C GLY A 164 4.55 -2.29 -14.54
N LEU A 165 3.72 -3.28 -14.21
CA LEU A 165 4.10 -4.68 -14.35
C LEU A 165 4.41 -5.01 -15.81
N ASN A 166 5.62 -5.52 -16.06
CA ASN A 166 5.99 -6.07 -17.35
C ASN A 166 5.12 -7.32 -17.63
N PRO A 167 4.33 -7.33 -18.73
CA PRO A 167 3.38 -8.42 -19.01
C PRO A 167 4.01 -9.81 -19.07
N ARG A 168 5.31 -9.91 -19.34
CA ARG A 168 6.05 -11.18 -19.31
C ARG A 168 5.98 -11.90 -17.97
N TYR A 169 5.89 -11.17 -16.86
CA TYR A 169 5.87 -11.75 -15.51
C TYR A 169 4.46 -11.99 -14.98
N LEU A 170 3.42 -11.48 -15.67
CA LEU A 170 2.02 -11.54 -15.22
C LEU A 170 1.60 -12.97 -14.83
N SER A 171 1.86 -13.92 -15.72
CA SER A 171 1.50 -15.32 -15.52
C SER A 171 2.28 -15.99 -14.39
N MET A 172 3.54 -15.59 -14.17
CA MET A 172 4.37 -16.14 -13.09
C MET A 172 3.88 -15.65 -11.73
N ILE A 173 3.64 -14.35 -11.61
CA ILE A 173 3.13 -13.72 -10.40
C ILE A 173 1.75 -14.27 -10.04
N HIS A 174 0.88 -14.45 -11.05
CA HIS A 174 -0.44 -15.05 -10.87
C HIS A 174 -0.38 -16.47 -10.28
N ARG A 175 0.48 -17.32 -10.85
CA ARG A 175 0.60 -18.71 -10.40
C ARG A 175 1.24 -18.86 -9.02
N ALA A 176 2.09 -17.92 -8.62
CA ALA A 176 2.80 -17.97 -7.34
C ALA A 176 2.00 -17.41 -6.16
N GLY A 177 0.84 -16.80 -6.40
CA GLY A 177 -0.14 -16.50 -5.35
C GLY A 177 -0.77 -15.11 -5.40
N PHE A 178 -0.16 -14.14 -6.11
CA PHE A 178 -0.83 -12.85 -6.30
C PHE A 178 -1.96 -12.98 -7.31
N ARG A 179 -3.17 -12.61 -6.93
CA ARG A 179 -4.28 -12.48 -7.88
C ARG A 179 -4.18 -11.13 -8.57
N VAL A 180 -4.33 -11.12 -9.90
CA VAL A 180 -4.50 -9.88 -10.67
C VAL A 180 -5.97 -9.49 -10.55
N SER A 181 -6.26 -8.56 -9.65
CA SER A 181 -7.61 -8.15 -9.29
C SER A 181 -8.16 -7.04 -10.17
N GLY A 182 -7.32 -6.36 -10.95
CA GLY A 182 -7.76 -5.29 -11.85
C GLY A 182 -6.85 -5.11 -13.07
N VAL A 183 -7.49 -4.89 -14.22
CA VAL A 183 -6.82 -4.57 -15.49
C VAL A 183 -7.43 -3.33 -16.14
N THR A 184 -6.63 -2.53 -16.82
CA THR A 184 -7.12 -1.44 -17.68
C THR A 184 -7.65 -1.98 -19.01
N ASP A 185 -8.32 -1.13 -19.79
CA ASP A 185 -8.89 -1.52 -21.09
C ASP A 185 -7.87 -2.08 -22.09
N ASN A 186 -6.61 -1.69 -21.98
CA ASN A 186 -5.51 -2.21 -22.81
C ASN A 186 -4.85 -3.48 -22.22
N GLY A 187 -5.41 -4.07 -21.18
CA GLY A 187 -4.92 -5.30 -20.54
C GLY A 187 -3.75 -5.11 -19.56
N THR A 188 -3.37 -3.87 -19.24
CA THR A 188 -2.34 -3.61 -18.22
C THR A 188 -2.87 -3.99 -16.84
N ALA A 189 -2.16 -4.87 -16.13
CA ALA A 189 -2.44 -5.16 -14.74
C ALA A 189 -2.19 -3.92 -13.88
N CYS A 190 -3.25 -3.39 -13.28
CA CYS A 190 -3.20 -2.18 -12.47
C CYS A 190 -3.64 -2.40 -11.02
N ALA A 191 -4.07 -3.62 -10.66
CA ALA A 191 -4.27 -4.00 -9.27
C ALA A 191 -3.97 -5.47 -9.03
N ILE A 192 -3.35 -5.75 -7.89
CA ILE A 192 -3.09 -7.10 -7.38
C ILE A 192 -3.53 -7.22 -5.93
N GLU A 193 -3.84 -8.44 -5.51
CA GLU A 193 -4.11 -8.78 -4.13
C GLU A 193 -3.52 -10.14 -3.76
N TYR A 194 -3.15 -10.32 -2.48
CA TYR A 194 -2.74 -11.63 -1.96
C TYR A 194 -3.87 -12.25 -1.17
N SER A 195 -4.50 -13.29 -1.72
CA SER A 195 -5.76 -13.84 -1.19
C SER A 195 -5.62 -14.44 0.22
N GLU A 196 -4.47 -15.03 0.53
CA GLU A 196 -4.16 -15.64 1.85
C GLU A 196 -3.84 -14.59 2.94
N HIS A 197 -3.72 -13.31 2.58
CA HIS A 197 -3.37 -12.24 3.52
C HIS A 197 -4.62 -11.50 4.02
N PRO A 198 -4.67 -11.09 5.31
CA PRO A 198 -5.85 -10.39 5.86
C PRO A 198 -6.18 -9.12 5.08
N PHE A 199 -5.16 -8.35 4.67
CA PHE A 199 -5.29 -7.27 3.70
C PHE A 199 -3.95 -6.99 3.02
N PHE A 200 -3.75 -7.43 1.79
CA PHE A 200 -2.58 -7.04 0.99
C PHE A 200 -3.08 -6.70 -0.40
N ILE A 201 -3.22 -5.41 -0.67
CA ILE A 201 -3.69 -4.88 -1.95
C ILE A 201 -2.66 -3.88 -2.44
N ALA A 202 -2.31 -3.97 -3.71
CA ALA A 202 -1.47 -2.97 -4.34
C ALA A 202 -2.09 -2.54 -5.67
N THR A 203 -2.09 -1.24 -5.94
CA THR A 203 -2.72 -0.61 -7.10
C THR A 203 -1.74 0.32 -7.80
N LEU A 204 -1.73 0.30 -9.11
CA LEU A 204 -1.00 1.28 -9.91
C LEU A 204 -1.70 2.65 -9.84
N PHE A 205 -3.03 2.67 -9.71
CA PHE A 205 -3.80 3.88 -9.47
C PHE A 205 -3.67 4.38 -8.02
N LEU A 206 -4.22 5.57 -7.77
CA LEU A 206 -4.11 6.36 -6.54
C LEU A 206 -5.49 6.51 -5.84
N PRO A 207 -5.89 5.54 -4.99
CA PRO A 207 -7.09 5.60 -4.15
C PRO A 207 -7.27 6.92 -3.38
N GLU A 208 -6.16 7.53 -2.96
CA GLU A 208 -6.16 8.78 -2.23
C GLU A 208 -6.71 9.95 -3.05
N CYS A 209 -6.59 9.90 -4.38
CA CYS A 209 -7.01 10.96 -5.28
C CYS A 209 -8.51 10.93 -5.61
N THR A 210 -9.22 9.85 -5.26
CA THR A 210 -10.65 9.63 -5.52
C THR A 210 -11.47 9.53 -4.22
N SER A 211 -10.84 9.67 -3.06
CA SER A 211 -11.50 9.74 -1.75
C SER A 211 -12.09 11.13 -1.45
N SER A 212 -13.32 11.20 -0.96
CA SER A 212 -13.97 12.42 -0.45
C SER A 212 -14.62 12.20 0.91
N ALA A 213 -14.95 13.28 1.64
CA ALA A 213 -15.61 13.16 2.94
C ALA A 213 -17.00 12.50 2.85
N SER A 214 -17.77 12.79 1.79
CA SER A 214 -19.09 12.19 1.56
C SER A 214 -19.01 10.78 0.98
N VAL A 215 -17.94 10.47 0.25
CA VAL A 215 -17.70 9.16 -0.35
C VAL A 215 -16.24 8.75 -0.10
N PRO A 216 -15.93 8.27 1.12
CA PRO A 216 -14.59 7.77 1.43
C PRO A 216 -14.23 6.58 0.55
N HIS A 217 -12.98 6.52 0.13
CA HIS A 217 -12.56 5.48 -0.81
C HIS A 217 -12.61 4.07 -0.20
N PRO A 218 -13.24 3.08 -0.87
CA PRO A 218 -13.50 1.76 -0.28
C PRO A 218 -12.23 0.99 0.11
N LEU A 219 -11.14 1.11 -0.66
CA LEU A 219 -9.87 0.49 -0.29
C LEU A 219 -9.26 1.06 0.98
N VAL A 220 -9.36 2.39 1.18
CA VAL A 220 -8.77 3.07 2.35
C VAL A 220 -9.58 2.75 3.60
N VAL A 221 -10.91 2.78 3.49
CA VAL A 221 -11.83 2.36 4.56
C VAL A 221 -11.57 0.91 4.95
N SER A 222 -11.46 0.01 3.97
CA SER A 222 -11.29 -1.42 4.25
C SER A 222 -9.93 -1.74 4.84
N TRP A 223 -8.87 -1.05 4.39
CA TRP A 223 -7.53 -1.16 4.95
C TRP A 223 -7.51 -0.73 6.42
N LEU A 224 -8.04 0.46 6.75
CA LEU A 224 -8.13 0.94 8.14
C LEU A 224 -8.99 0.03 9.01
N LYS A 225 -10.15 -0.39 8.52
CA LYS A 225 -11.05 -1.29 9.27
C LYS A 225 -10.33 -2.61 9.60
N THR A 226 -9.66 -3.22 8.62
CA THR A 226 -8.96 -4.49 8.82
C THR A 226 -7.83 -4.35 9.85
N ALA A 227 -7.08 -3.25 9.78
CA ALA A 227 -6.03 -2.94 10.74
C ALA A 227 -6.56 -2.78 12.16
N ASN A 228 -7.65 -2.04 12.33
CA ASN A 228 -8.29 -1.88 13.64
C ASN A 228 -8.81 -3.22 14.19
N ASP A 229 -9.47 -4.03 13.36
CA ASP A 229 -10.02 -5.33 13.77
C ASP A 229 -8.91 -6.28 14.24
N LEU A 230 -7.78 -6.32 13.52
CA LEU A 230 -6.61 -7.14 13.90
C LEU A 230 -5.92 -6.61 15.16
N SER A 231 -5.76 -5.28 15.29
CA SER A 231 -5.17 -4.66 16.48
C SER A 231 -6.00 -4.98 17.73
N ALA A 232 -7.32 -4.85 17.63
CA ALA A 232 -8.25 -5.21 18.70
C ALA A 232 -8.21 -6.72 19.02
N ALA A 233 -8.08 -7.59 18.01
CA ALA A 233 -7.93 -9.03 18.23
C ALA A 233 -6.62 -9.37 18.96
N LYS A 234 -5.50 -8.74 18.58
CA LYS A 234 -4.19 -8.89 19.26
C LYS A 234 -4.27 -8.46 20.72
N ALA A 235 -4.87 -7.30 21.02
CA ALA A 235 -5.02 -6.79 22.38
C ALA A 235 -5.88 -7.70 23.28
N ARG A 236 -6.92 -8.35 22.71
CA ARG A 236 -7.73 -9.34 23.43
C ARG A 236 -6.93 -10.62 23.71
N ALA A 237 -6.13 -11.08 22.74
CA ALA A 237 -5.31 -12.28 22.88
C ALA A 237 -4.17 -12.10 23.91
N SER A 238 -3.64 -10.89 24.07
CA SER A 238 -2.61 -10.56 25.08
C SER A 238 -3.17 -10.27 26.49
N GLY A 239 -4.48 -10.50 26.72
CA GLY A 239 -5.08 -10.38 28.06
C GLY A 239 -5.12 -8.96 28.62
N GLY A 240 -5.05 -7.93 27.77
CA GLY A 240 -5.03 -6.54 28.22
C GLY A 240 -3.72 -6.09 28.90
N GLN A 241 -2.71 -6.96 29.00
CA GLN A 241 -1.36 -6.58 29.41
C GLN A 241 -0.57 -6.09 28.18
N MET A 242 -0.91 -4.91 27.68
CA MET A 242 -0.07 -4.23 26.70
C MET A 242 0.15 -2.74 27.02
N ASP A 243 0.10 -2.39 28.32
CA ASP A 243 0.55 -1.10 28.81
C ASP A 243 1.75 -1.33 29.74
N SER A 244 2.95 -0.94 29.28
CA SER A 244 4.06 -0.36 30.10
C SER A 244 5.50 -0.66 29.61
N PHE A 245 5.73 -1.28 28.45
CA PHE A 245 7.11 -1.51 27.96
C PHE A 245 7.34 -1.21 26.48
N ILE A 246 6.70 -0.16 25.96
CA ILE A 246 7.32 0.60 24.86
C ILE A 246 7.93 1.81 25.54
N PRO A 247 9.27 1.91 25.68
CA PRO A 247 9.89 3.18 26.05
C PRO A 247 9.29 4.23 25.12
N ALA A 248 8.97 5.41 25.64
CA ALA A 248 8.70 6.57 24.80
C ALA A 248 10.00 6.91 24.03
N LEU A 249 10.39 6.07 23.07
CA LEU A 249 11.06 6.53 21.86
C LEU A 249 10.24 7.73 21.45
N GLN A 250 10.88 8.89 21.37
CA GLN A 250 10.29 10.13 20.86
C GLN A 250 9.61 9.77 19.56
N ARG A 251 8.30 9.51 19.62
CA ARG A 251 7.54 9.15 18.44
C ARG A 251 7.55 10.40 17.58
N PRO A 252 8.00 10.32 16.32
CA PRO A 252 7.95 11.47 15.44
C PRO A 252 6.50 11.97 15.41
N GLN A 253 6.33 13.29 15.35
CA GLN A 253 5.00 13.88 15.34
C GLN A 253 4.18 13.29 14.18
N PRO A 254 2.97 12.74 14.44
CA PRO A 254 2.19 12.11 13.39
C PRO A 254 1.90 13.12 12.29
N CYS A 255 1.98 12.69 11.03
CA CYS A 255 1.59 13.53 9.91
C CYS A 255 0.07 13.65 9.80
N VAL A 256 -0.67 12.73 10.42
CA VAL A 256 -2.12 12.78 10.58
C VAL A 256 -2.51 12.24 11.94
N SER A 257 -3.32 12.99 12.68
CA SER A 257 -4.04 12.50 13.84
C SER A 257 -5.53 12.73 13.62
N ILE A 258 -6.31 11.65 13.73
CA ILE A 258 -7.77 11.63 13.65
C ILE A 258 -8.25 11.26 15.05
N ARG A 259 -9.10 12.12 15.62
CA ARG A 259 -9.75 11.89 16.92
C ARG A 259 -11.25 11.79 16.68
N VAL A 260 -11.91 10.90 17.41
CA VAL A 260 -13.37 10.84 17.38
C VAL A 260 -13.88 12.09 18.10
N ALA A 261 -14.74 12.87 17.43
CA ALA A 261 -15.38 14.00 18.08
C ALA A 261 -16.21 13.47 19.26
N THR A 262 -15.88 13.87 20.48
CA THR A 262 -16.76 13.65 21.62
C THR A 262 -17.99 14.51 21.42
N GLU A 263 -19.16 13.88 21.33
CA GLU A 263 -20.43 14.62 21.35
C GLU A 263 -20.46 15.48 22.62
N LYS A 264 -20.65 16.80 22.44
CA LYS A 264 -20.87 17.76 23.52
C LYS A 264 -22.35 17.89 23.81
#